data_AF-A0A1I5N160-F1
#
_entry.id   AF-A0A1I5N160-F1
#
_cell.length_a   1.000
_cell.length_b   1.000
_cell.length_c   1.000
_cell.angle_alpha   90.00
_cell.angle_beta   90.00
_cell.angle_gamma   90.00
#
_symmetry.space_group_name_H-M   'P 1'
#
loop_
_entity.id
_entity.type
_entity.pdbx_description
1 polymer ?
#
loop_
_entity_poly.entity_id
_entity_poly.type
_entity_poly.pdbx_seq_one_letter_code
_entity_poly.pdbx_strand_id
1 'polypeptide(L)'
;MIVANMNLHEVYDTLMGEMQKLDWKRDALRSKAIKEMNRQMSFQNYVMYDYKIPSSNNQYIIYFYREHPFGPILSGYLCVMFDGTKRFIIKWTDWRSPAIHVFTSHFLQRYKERFLKQPEMTANEVAVRFLSRNFNMKPMAIDERINKRIEKYGEFAGEGYLVPDGFCFKLSGKEYLDGKASVGISFFTTFMPLSDMSRSQQEAIFDECMKDIDDLKS
;
A
#
# COMPACT_ATOMS: atom_id res chain seq x y z
N MET A 1 -12.75 -2.79 17.12
CA MET A 1 -12.84 -2.19 15.78
C MET A 1 -11.78 -1.11 15.69
N ILE A 2 -10.97 -1.09 14.64
CA ILE A 2 -10.01 0.00 14.38
C ILE A 2 -10.82 1.26 14.10
N VAL A 3 -10.52 2.32 14.86
CA VAL A 3 -11.20 3.61 14.80
C VAL A 3 -10.17 4.74 14.81
N ALA A 4 -10.56 5.92 14.34
CA ALA A 4 -9.66 7.06 14.15
C ALA A 4 -8.99 7.59 15.44
N ASN A 5 -9.56 7.30 16.61
CA ASN A 5 -9.06 7.80 17.90
C ASN A 5 -8.03 6.88 18.57
N MET A 6 -7.74 5.72 17.98
CA MET A 6 -6.68 4.83 18.49
C MET A 6 -5.30 5.41 18.18
N ASN A 7 -4.34 5.19 19.08
CA ASN A 7 -2.94 5.50 18.79
C ASN A 7 -2.33 4.47 17.82
N LEU A 8 -1.16 4.75 17.24
CA LEU A 8 -0.56 3.90 16.21
C LEU A 8 -0.20 2.51 16.74
N HIS A 9 0.22 2.40 18.00
CA HIS A 9 0.52 1.12 18.62
C HIS A 9 -0.74 0.27 18.80
N GLU A 10 -1.82 0.84 19.31
CA GLU A 10 -3.11 0.15 19.44
C GLU A 10 -3.63 -0.38 18.10
N VAL A 11 -3.51 0.44 17.04
CA VAL A 11 -3.87 0.01 15.68
C VAL A 11 -2.97 -1.12 15.21
N TYR A 12 -1.65 -0.97 15.38
CA TYR A 12 -0.67 -1.98 14.95
C TYR A 12 -0.86 -3.30 15.68
N ASP A 13 -0.97 -3.28 17.01
CA ASP A 13 -1.18 -4.47 17.84
C ASP A 13 -2.50 -5.17 17.49
N THR A 14 -3.56 -4.40 17.22
CA THR A 14 -4.83 -4.96 16.73
C THR A 14 -4.63 -5.69 15.40
N LEU A 15 -3.95 -5.07 14.43
CA LEU A 15 -3.69 -5.68 13.12
C LEU A 15 -2.84 -6.94 13.24
N MET A 16 -1.78 -6.89 14.05
CA MET A 16 -0.87 -8.02 14.30
C MET A 16 -1.58 -9.18 15.02
N GLY A 17 -2.38 -8.89 16.05
CA GLY A 17 -3.16 -9.90 16.79
C GLY A 17 -4.21 -10.62 15.94
N GLU A 18 -4.59 -10.04 14.80
CA GLU A 18 -5.55 -10.64 13.87
C GLU A 18 -4.91 -11.42 12.72
N MET A 19 -3.60 -11.31 12.51
CA MET A 19 -2.89 -11.94 11.38
C MET A 19 -3.14 -13.44 11.29
N GLN A 20 -3.07 -14.16 12.40
CA GLN A 20 -3.27 -15.63 12.39
C GLN A 20 -4.67 -16.01 11.88
N LYS A 21 -5.72 -15.26 12.24
CA LYS A 21 -7.09 -15.50 11.77
C LYS A 21 -7.20 -15.21 10.27
N LEU A 22 -6.54 -14.15 9.81
CA LEU A 22 -6.49 -13.77 8.40
C LEU A 22 -5.74 -14.79 7.55
N ASP A 23 -4.59 -15.26 8.02
CA ASP A 23 -3.80 -16.31 7.36
C ASP A 23 -4.60 -17.61 7.24
N TRP A 24 -5.22 -18.06 8.34
CA TRP A 24 -6.09 -19.24 8.31
C TRP A 24 -7.23 -19.09 7.30
N LYS A 25 -7.92 -17.94 7.30
CA LYS A 25 -9.02 -17.69 6.37
C LYS A 25 -8.55 -17.61 4.92
N ARG A 26 -7.41 -16.98 4.66
CA ARG A 26 -6.76 -16.94 3.33
C ARG A 26 -6.46 -18.35 2.85
N ASP A 27 -5.85 -19.18 3.68
CA ASP A 27 -5.48 -20.53 3.28
C ASP A 27 -6.73 -21.40 3.01
N ALA A 28 -7.79 -21.24 3.81
CA ALA A 28 -9.08 -21.87 3.57
C ALA A 28 -9.76 -21.43 2.26
N LEU A 29 -9.54 -20.19 1.81
CA LEU A 29 -10.10 -19.65 0.56
C LEU A 29 -9.26 -20.00 -0.68
N ARG A 30 -8.00 -20.44 -0.50
CA ARG A 30 -7.02 -20.58 -1.59
C ARG A 30 -7.50 -21.50 -2.72
N SER A 31 -8.01 -22.69 -2.41
CA SER A 31 -8.45 -23.63 -3.44
C SER A 31 -9.68 -23.14 -4.21
N LYS A 32 -10.58 -22.40 -3.55
CA LYS A 32 -11.73 -21.76 -4.19
C LYS A 32 -11.26 -20.64 -5.13
N ALA A 33 -10.36 -19.79 -4.64
CA ALA A 33 -9.77 -18.70 -5.40
C ALA A 33 -9.09 -19.19 -6.69
N ILE A 34 -8.26 -20.23 -6.59
CA ILE A 34 -7.58 -20.83 -7.75
C ILE A 34 -8.59 -21.30 -8.81
N LYS A 35 -9.68 -21.95 -8.39
CA LYS A 35 -10.72 -22.42 -9.32
C LYS A 35 -11.42 -21.26 -10.02
N GLU A 36 -11.76 -20.20 -9.29
CA GLU A 36 -12.39 -19.00 -9.86
C GLU A 36 -11.47 -18.27 -10.83
N MET A 37 -10.19 -18.08 -10.48
CA MET A 37 -9.21 -17.44 -11.35
C MET A 37 -8.97 -18.24 -12.64
N ASN A 38 -8.85 -19.56 -12.53
CA ASN A 38 -8.65 -20.42 -13.71
C ASN A 38 -9.86 -20.40 -14.67
N ARG A 39 -11.08 -20.13 -14.17
CA ARG A 39 -12.30 -20.03 -15.01
C ARG A 39 -12.36 -18.77 -15.85
N GLN A 40 -11.86 -17.65 -15.35
CA GLN A 40 -11.98 -16.37 -16.05
C GLN A 40 -11.01 -16.26 -17.25
N MET A 41 -10.00 -17.15 -17.35
CA MET A 41 -9.03 -17.24 -18.46
C MET A 41 -8.46 -15.88 -18.96
N SER A 42 -8.32 -14.90 -18.05
CA SER A 42 -7.83 -13.56 -18.34
C SER A 42 -6.47 -13.30 -17.70
N PHE A 43 -5.71 -12.37 -18.29
CA PHE A 43 -4.44 -11.88 -17.75
C PHE A 43 -4.72 -10.83 -16.65
N GLN A 44 -3.79 -10.70 -15.70
CA GLN A 44 -3.95 -9.84 -14.52
C GLN A 44 -5.27 -10.14 -13.80
N ASN A 45 -5.47 -11.41 -13.48
CA ASN A 45 -6.67 -11.85 -12.80
C ASN A 45 -6.53 -11.65 -11.29
N TYR A 46 -7.60 -11.22 -10.63
CA TYR A 46 -7.74 -11.24 -9.20
C TYR A 46 -9.09 -11.79 -8.77
N VAL A 47 -9.11 -12.37 -7.59
CA VAL A 47 -10.34 -12.65 -6.83
C VAL A 47 -10.19 -12.10 -5.44
N MET A 48 -11.29 -11.60 -4.88
CA MET A 48 -11.32 -10.95 -3.58
C MET A 48 -12.50 -11.48 -2.78
N TYR A 49 -12.32 -11.56 -1.47
CA TYR A 49 -13.37 -11.94 -0.54
C TYR A 49 -13.41 -10.93 0.60
N ASP A 50 -14.59 -10.36 0.81
CA ASP A 50 -14.88 -9.59 2.02
C ASP A 50 -14.85 -10.53 3.21
N TYR A 51 -14.09 -10.15 4.25
CA TYR A 51 -14.00 -10.89 5.48
C TYR A 51 -14.08 -9.95 6.66
N LYS A 52 -14.95 -10.27 7.61
CA LYS A 52 -15.13 -9.51 8.83
C LYS A 52 -14.78 -10.39 10.01
N ILE A 53 -13.87 -9.94 10.86
CA ILE A 53 -13.54 -10.70 12.07
C ILE A 53 -14.61 -10.43 13.12
N PRO A 54 -15.36 -11.46 13.59
CA PRO A 54 -16.50 -11.24 14.49
C PRO A 54 -16.11 -10.59 15.82
N SER A 55 -14.95 -10.94 16.38
CA SER A 55 -14.52 -10.45 17.70
C SER A 55 -14.17 -8.96 17.73
N SER A 56 -13.64 -8.42 16.63
CA SER A 56 -13.20 -7.03 16.54
C SER A 56 -14.12 -6.15 15.71
N ASN A 57 -14.98 -6.76 14.91
CA ASN A 57 -15.81 -6.11 13.89
C ASN A 57 -14.98 -5.48 12.74
N ASN A 58 -13.67 -5.72 12.68
CA ASN A 58 -12.79 -5.19 11.64
C ASN A 58 -13.09 -5.82 10.27
N GLN A 59 -13.07 -4.98 9.23
CA GLN A 59 -13.31 -5.39 7.85
C GLN A 59 -11.99 -5.56 7.11
N TYR A 60 -11.90 -6.64 6.35
CA TYR A 60 -10.74 -7.01 5.56
C TYR A 60 -11.15 -7.44 4.17
N ILE A 61 -10.26 -7.23 3.21
CA ILE A 61 -10.33 -7.84 1.89
C ILE A 61 -9.19 -8.85 1.82
N ILE A 62 -9.54 -10.13 1.66
CA ILE A 62 -8.57 -11.18 1.34
C ILE A 62 -8.54 -11.33 -0.17
N TYR A 63 -7.35 -11.21 -0.77
CA TYR A 63 -7.20 -11.21 -2.21
C TYR A 63 -6.19 -12.25 -2.69
N PHE A 64 -6.41 -12.69 -3.92
CA PHE A 64 -5.51 -13.53 -4.70
C PHE A 64 -5.32 -12.86 -6.05
N TYR A 65 -4.09 -12.82 -6.53
CA TYR A 65 -3.69 -12.12 -7.74
C TYR A 65 -2.73 -12.97 -8.55
N ARG A 66 -2.87 -12.92 -9.87
CA ARG A 66 -1.94 -13.55 -10.81
C ARG A 66 -1.76 -12.62 -12.01
N GLU A 67 -0.52 -12.16 -12.21
CA GLU A 67 -0.15 -11.28 -13.33
C GLU A 67 -0.31 -12.02 -14.68
N HIS A 68 0.19 -13.25 -14.76
CA HIS A 68 0.21 -14.07 -15.98
C HIS A 68 -0.36 -15.47 -15.72
N PRO A 69 -1.07 -16.12 -16.67
CA PRO A 69 -1.77 -17.40 -16.48
C PRO A 69 -0.95 -18.52 -15.81
N PHE A 70 0.35 -18.58 -16.07
CA PHE A 70 1.27 -19.58 -15.52
C PHE A 70 2.19 -19.05 -14.41
N GLY A 71 2.00 -17.79 -13.99
CA GLY A 71 2.75 -17.17 -12.92
C GLY A 71 2.29 -17.61 -11.53
N PRO A 72 3.10 -17.32 -10.49
CA PRO A 72 2.70 -17.59 -9.11
C PRO A 72 1.44 -16.80 -8.76
N ILE A 73 0.62 -17.38 -7.89
CA ILE A 73 -0.47 -16.64 -7.25
C ILE A 73 0.09 -15.90 -6.05
N LEU A 74 0.04 -14.58 -6.12
CA LEU A 74 0.21 -13.72 -4.97
C LEU A 74 -1.08 -13.71 -4.17
N SER A 75 -0.96 -13.62 -2.85
CA SER A 75 -2.13 -13.52 -1.99
C SER A 75 -1.81 -12.65 -0.79
N GLY A 76 -2.83 -11.98 -0.28
CA GLY A 76 -2.67 -11.08 0.85
C GLY A 76 -4.01 -10.62 1.39
N TYR A 77 -3.91 -9.70 2.32
CA TYR A 77 -5.06 -9.02 2.90
C TYR A 77 -4.75 -7.57 3.17
N LEU A 78 -5.80 -6.77 3.16
CA LEU A 78 -5.81 -5.35 3.53
C LEU A 78 -7.00 -5.11 4.46
N CYS A 79 -6.87 -4.14 5.36
CA CYS A 79 -7.95 -3.71 6.23
C CYS A 79 -8.68 -2.51 5.58
N VAL A 80 -10.00 -2.47 5.73
CA VAL A 80 -10.82 -1.33 5.31
C VAL A 80 -11.27 -0.59 6.57
N MET A 81 -10.90 0.67 6.67
CA MET A 81 -11.24 1.54 7.79
C MET A 81 -12.07 2.73 7.31
N PHE A 82 -13.04 3.12 8.14
CA PHE A 82 -13.90 4.27 7.91
C PHE A 82 -13.76 5.27 9.04
N ASP A 83 -13.59 6.54 8.67
CA ASP A 83 -13.61 7.70 9.57
C ASP A 83 -14.71 8.65 9.08
N GLY A 84 -15.90 8.52 9.65
CA GLY A 84 -17.11 9.15 9.13
C GLY A 84 -17.38 8.71 7.68
N THR A 85 -17.37 9.66 6.74
CA THR A 85 -17.54 9.41 5.30
C THR A 85 -16.23 9.07 4.59
N LYS A 86 -15.08 9.24 5.24
CA LYS A 86 -13.78 8.97 4.66
C LYS A 86 -13.48 7.48 4.75
N ARG A 87 -12.99 6.92 3.65
CA ARG A 87 -12.56 5.53 3.56
C ARG A 87 -11.05 5.45 3.35
N PHE A 88 -10.42 4.55 4.09
CA PHE A 88 -9.01 4.25 4.02
C PHE A 88 -8.79 2.75 3.78
N ILE A 89 -7.76 2.45 3.00
CA ILE A 89 -7.22 1.09 2.90
C ILE A 89 -5.93 1.05 3.71
N ILE A 90 -5.84 0.08 4.61
CA ILE A 90 -4.70 -0.08 5.51
C ILE A 90 -3.95 -1.37 5.16
N LYS A 91 -2.63 -1.24 5.01
CA LYS A 91 -1.68 -2.35 4.97
C LYS A 91 -0.64 -2.15 6.06
N TRP A 92 -0.07 -3.22 6.58
CA TRP A 92 0.96 -3.14 7.61
C TRP A 92 2.10 -4.10 7.31
N THR A 93 3.26 -3.80 7.89
CA THR A 93 4.49 -4.58 7.80
C THR A 93 4.73 -5.36 9.10
N ASP A 94 5.64 -6.32 9.03
CA ASP A 94 6.02 -7.14 10.18
C ASP A 94 6.84 -6.37 11.24
N TRP A 95 7.18 -7.11 12.29
CA TRP A 95 7.80 -6.61 13.52
C TRP A 95 9.22 -6.02 13.35
N ARG A 96 9.91 -6.25 12.23
CA ARG A 96 11.29 -5.75 12.07
C ARG A 96 11.33 -4.26 11.80
N SER A 97 10.29 -3.73 11.14
CA SER A 97 10.08 -2.30 10.95
C SER A 97 8.57 -2.06 10.98
N PRO A 98 7.97 -1.97 12.19
CA PRO A 98 6.54 -1.81 12.35
C PRO A 98 6.06 -0.55 11.64
N ALA A 99 5.26 -0.72 10.59
CA ALA A 99 4.71 0.37 9.82
C ALA A 99 3.27 0.10 9.41
N ILE A 100 2.47 1.16 9.44
CA ILE A 100 1.10 1.21 8.93
C ILE A 100 1.10 2.07 7.67
N HIS A 101 0.72 1.48 6.54
CA HIS A 101 0.53 2.16 5.27
C HIS A 101 -0.95 2.43 5.07
N VAL A 102 -1.31 3.70 4.95
CA VAL A 102 -2.68 4.17 4.79
C VAL A 102 -2.85 4.76 3.39
N PHE A 103 -3.65 4.10 2.56
CA PHE A 103 -3.98 4.55 1.21
C PHE A 103 -5.27 5.36 1.24
N THR A 104 -5.15 6.64 0.89
CA THR A 104 -6.28 7.56 0.83
C THR A 104 -7.16 7.29 -0.39
N SER A 105 -8.43 7.67 -0.31
CA SER A 105 -9.33 7.65 -1.47
C SER A 105 -8.77 8.46 -2.65
N HIS A 106 -8.12 9.60 -2.39
CA HIS A 106 -7.49 10.40 -3.44
C HIS A 106 -6.34 9.67 -4.12
N PHE A 107 -5.46 9.02 -3.36
CA PHE A 107 -4.35 8.24 -3.91
C PHE A 107 -4.86 7.14 -4.85
N LEU A 108 -5.83 6.34 -4.40
CA LEU A 108 -6.41 5.25 -5.20
C LEU A 108 -7.08 5.80 -6.46
N GLN A 109 -7.80 6.91 -6.35
CA GLN A 109 -8.39 7.59 -7.51
C GLN A 109 -7.32 8.01 -8.53
N ARG A 110 -6.21 8.62 -8.08
CA ARG A 110 -5.12 9.01 -8.99
C ARG A 110 -4.44 7.82 -9.65
N TYR A 111 -4.24 6.74 -8.92
CA TYR A 111 -3.71 5.50 -9.50
C TYR A 111 -4.65 4.92 -10.56
N LYS A 112 -5.96 4.91 -10.29
CA LYS A 112 -7.00 4.48 -11.25
C LYS A 112 -6.99 5.34 -12.52
N GLU A 113 -7.00 6.65 -12.36
CA GLU A 113 -7.09 7.62 -13.46
C GLU A 113 -5.83 7.67 -14.33
N ARG A 114 -4.65 7.73 -13.69
CA ARG A 114 -3.40 8.01 -14.39
C ARG A 114 -2.73 6.76 -14.93
N PHE A 115 -2.81 5.64 -14.20
CA PHE A 115 -2.11 4.41 -14.55
C PHE A 115 -3.05 3.34 -15.10
N LEU A 116 -4.03 2.89 -14.32
CA LEU A 116 -4.88 1.76 -14.71
C LEU A 116 -5.79 2.09 -15.90
N LYS A 117 -6.28 3.35 -15.98
CA LYS A 117 -7.21 3.83 -17.01
C LYS A 117 -8.49 2.98 -17.12
N GLN A 118 -8.97 2.48 -15.98
CA GLN A 118 -10.16 1.62 -15.86
C GLN A 118 -11.18 2.26 -14.90
N PRO A 119 -12.08 3.14 -15.39
CA PRO A 119 -12.93 3.98 -14.53
C PRO A 119 -13.92 3.16 -13.70
N GLU A 120 -14.39 2.03 -14.22
CA GLU A 120 -15.39 1.16 -13.60
C GLU A 120 -14.88 0.40 -12.36
N MET A 121 -13.56 0.38 -12.13
CA MET A 121 -13.00 -0.31 -10.97
C MET A 121 -13.40 0.36 -9.65
N THR A 122 -13.82 -0.47 -8.71
CA THR A 122 -14.09 -0.10 -7.32
C THR A 122 -12.80 0.18 -6.56
N ALA A 123 -12.89 0.90 -5.44
CA ALA A 123 -11.71 1.24 -4.62
C ALA A 123 -10.95 0.00 -4.10
N ASN A 124 -11.65 -1.10 -3.80
CA ASN A 124 -11.01 -2.35 -3.37
C ASN A 124 -10.20 -2.99 -4.50
N GLU A 125 -10.75 -3.04 -5.70
CA GLU A 125 -10.07 -3.60 -6.87
C GLU A 125 -8.82 -2.79 -7.22
N VAL A 126 -8.93 -1.46 -7.17
CA VAL A 126 -7.81 -0.54 -7.39
C VAL A 126 -6.72 -0.78 -6.34
N ALA A 127 -7.08 -0.90 -5.05
CA ALA A 127 -6.12 -1.14 -3.99
C ALA A 127 -5.43 -2.50 -4.11
N VAL A 128 -6.18 -3.56 -4.43
CA VAL A 128 -5.63 -4.90 -4.66
C VAL A 128 -4.71 -4.90 -5.88
N ARG A 129 -5.08 -4.24 -6.97
CA ARG A 129 -4.21 -4.04 -8.14
C ARG A 129 -2.92 -3.33 -7.76
N PHE A 130 -3.02 -2.22 -7.03
CA PHE A 130 -1.85 -1.47 -6.59
C PHE A 130 -0.91 -2.34 -5.76
N LEU A 131 -1.41 -2.95 -4.68
CA LEU A 131 -0.62 -3.73 -3.74
C LEU A 131 -0.02 -5.00 -4.34
N SER A 132 -0.69 -5.62 -5.32
CA SER A 132 -0.20 -6.84 -5.95
C SER A 132 0.91 -6.57 -6.97
N ARG A 133 0.88 -5.41 -7.64
CA ARG A 133 1.87 -5.02 -8.66
C ARG A 133 3.06 -4.28 -8.06
N ASN A 134 2.83 -3.57 -6.96
CA ASN A 134 3.79 -2.67 -6.34
C ASN A 134 4.25 -3.19 -4.97
N PHE A 135 4.49 -4.50 -4.86
CA PHE A 135 4.91 -5.14 -3.61
C PHE A 135 6.35 -4.77 -3.20
N ASN A 136 7.21 -4.43 -4.17
CA ASN A 136 8.56 -3.93 -3.95
C ASN A 136 8.57 -2.40 -4.02
N MET A 137 8.28 -1.76 -2.90
CA MET A 137 8.30 -0.31 -2.78
C MET A 137 9.68 0.16 -2.33
N LYS A 138 10.42 0.89 -3.17
CA LYS A 138 11.73 1.45 -2.82
C LYS A 138 11.52 2.82 -2.13
N PRO A 139 11.94 3.01 -0.87
CA PRO A 139 11.91 4.32 -0.23
C PRO A 139 12.77 5.31 -1.01
N MET A 140 12.31 6.55 -1.14
CA MET A 140 13.03 7.63 -1.84
C MET A 140 12.98 8.90 -1.00
N ALA A 141 14.11 9.60 -0.82
CA ALA A 141 14.05 10.97 -0.34
C ALA A 141 13.39 11.86 -1.42
N ILE A 142 12.60 12.84 -0.98
CA ILE A 142 11.97 13.81 -1.86
C ILE A 142 12.61 15.17 -1.60
N ASP A 143 13.13 15.78 -2.65
CA ASP A 143 13.55 17.18 -2.67
C ASP A 143 12.60 18.03 -3.55
N GLU A 144 12.91 19.32 -3.69
CA GLU A 144 12.14 20.23 -4.53
C GLU A 144 12.19 19.89 -6.04
N ARG A 145 13.24 19.17 -6.48
CA ARG A 145 13.36 18.73 -7.88
C ARG A 145 12.33 17.65 -8.18
N ILE A 146 12.07 16.76 -7.21
CA ILE A 146 11.03 15.71 -7.31
C ILE A 146 9.64 16.30 -7.04
N ASN A 147 9.47 17.10 -5.98
CA ASN A 147 8.21 17.74 -5.62
C ASN A 147 8.38 19.25 -5.38
N LYS A 148 8.07 20.06 -6.40
CA LYS A 148 8.12 21.53 -6.35
C LYS A 148 7.22 22.17 -5.28
N ARG A 149 6.35 21.40 -4.64
CA ARG A 149 5.42 21.89 -3.60
C ARG A 149 5.72 21.27 -2.23
N ILE A 150 6.88 20.64 -2.06
CA ILE A 150 7.22 19.93 -0.82
C ILE A 150 7.09 20.81 0.43
N GLU A 151 7.51 22.07 0.36
CA GLU A 151 7.40 23.04 1.46
C GLU A 151 5.96 23.21 1.96
N LYS A 152 4.95 23.08 1.08
CA LYS A 152 3.52 23.20 1.47
C LYS A 152 3.03 22.04 2.32
N TYR A 153 3.74 20.92 2.30
CA TYR A 153 3.38 19.71 3.02
C TYR A 153 4.21 19.49 4.29
N GLY A 154 5.18 20.38 4.56
CA GLY A 154 5.96 20.41 5.78
C GLY A 154 6.94 19.24 5.93
N GLU A 155 7.46 19.08 7.14
CA GLU A 155 8.52 18.11 7.49
C GLU A 155 8.14 16.64 7.24
N PHE A 156 6.84 16.32 7.20
CA PHE A 156 6.34 14.96 7.00
C PHE A 156 6.40 14.49 5.54
N ALA A 157 6.69 15.37 4.58
CA ALA A 157 6.65 15.09 3.15
C ALA A 157 8.02 14.79 2.51
N GLY A 158 9.07 14.63 3.32
CA GLY A 158 10.44 14.41 2.88
C GLY A 158 10.72 13.04 2.24
N GLU A 159 9.74 12.15 2.20
CA GLU A 159 9.91 10.78 1.72
C GLU A 159 8.77 10.34 0.80
N GLY A 160 9.10 9.48 -0.16
CA GLY A 160 8.17 8.82 -1.08
C GLY A 160 8.53 7.36 -1.29
N TYR A 161 7.81 6.72 -2.20
CA TYR A 161 8.16 5.39 -2.68
C TYR A 161 8.18 5.36 -4.20
N LEU A 162 9.30 4.91 -4.76
CA LEU A 162 9.36 4.46 -6.14
C LEU A 162 8.81 3.03 -6.21
N VAL A 163 7.90 2.81 -7.14
CA VAL A 163 7.27 1.51 -7.38
C VAL A 163 7.29 1.18 -8.87
N PRO A 164 7.11 -0.09 -9.28
CA PRO A 164 7.11 -0.45 -10.70
C PRO A 164 6.17 0.39 -11.58
N ASP A 165 4.99 0.74 -11.06
CA ASP A 165 4.00 1.47 -11.83
C ASP A 165 4.22 3.01 -11.82
N GLY A 166 5.07 3.55 -10.95
CA GLY A 166 5.27 4.99 -10.81
C GLY A 166 5.87 5.44 -9.49
N PHE A 167 5.52 6.66 -9.07
CA PHE A 167 5.97 7.25 -7.81
C PHE A 167 4.78 7.52 -6.88
N CYS A 168 4.97 7.21 -5.61
CA CYS A 168 4.00 7.38 -4.55
C CYS A 168 4.45 8.49 -3.60
N PHE A 169 3.66 9.55 -3.51
CA PHE A 169 3.87 10.60 -2.53
C PHE A 169 3.15 10.24 -1.23
N LYS A 170 3.82 10.47 -0.10
CA LYS A 170 3.26 10.20 1.23
C LYS A 170 3.55 11.32 2.22
N LEU A 171 2.82 11.29 3.33
CA LEU A 171 3.19 11.95 4.58
C LEU A 171 3.57 10.87 5.59
N SER A 172 4.68 11.07 6.29
CA SER A 172 5.20 10.10 7.26
C SER A 172 5.03 10.61 8.69
N GLY A 173 4.76 9.70 9.61
CA GLY A 173 4.79 9.96 11.05
C GLY A 173 5.40 8.78 11.80
N LYS A 174 5.80 8.99 13.04
CA LYS A 174 6.27 7.92 13.95
C LYS A 174 5.75 8.18 15.34
N GLU A 175 5.32 7.13 16.02
CA GLU A 175 4.95 7.17 17.43
C GLU A 175 5.91 6.30 18.24
N TYR A 176 6.49 6.86 19.30
CA TYR A 176 7.46 6.21 20.16
C TYR A 176 6.81 5.82 21.50
N LEU A 177 6.87 4.53 21.86
CA LEU A 177 6.54 4.05 23.21
C LEU A 177 7.81 4.00 24.06
N ASP A 178 7.81 4.72 25.19
CA ASP A 178 8.80 4.68 26.27
C ASP A 178 10.26 4.51 25.81
N GLY A 179 10.63 5.23 24.76
CA GLY A 179 12.00 5.29 24.22
C GLY A 179 12.52 4.06 23.48
N LYS A 180 11.71 3.02 23.18
CA LYS A 180 12.24 1.76 22.60
C LYS A 180 11.52 1.20 21.37
N ALA A 181 10.21 1.37 21.22
CA ALA A 181 9.48 0.85 20.05
C ALA A 181 8.81 1.99 19.29
N SER A 182 9.18 2.19 18.02
CA SER A 182 8.52 3.14 17.13
C SER A 182 7.62 2.42 16.13
N VAL A 183 6.34 2.79 16.05
CA VAL A 183 5.48 2.42 14.93
C VAL A 183 5.47 3.58 13.95
N GLY A 184 5.85 3.30 12.70
CA GLY A 184 5.77 4.25 11.60
C GLY A 184 4.36 4.28 10.99
N ILE A 185 3.96 5.44 10.48
CA ILE A 185 2.79 5.57 9.63
C ILE A 185 3.16 6.28 8.33
N SER A 186 2.64 5.79 7.22
CA SER A 186 2.77 6.40 5.90
C SER A 186 1.39 6.62 5.31
N PHE A 187 0.98 7.88 5.20
CA PHE A 187 -0.25 8.30 4.53
C PHE A 187 0.03 8.58 3.05
N PHE A 188 -0.38 7.69 2.18
CA PHE A 188 -0.23 7.84 0.73
C PHE A 188 -1.23 8.88 0.22
N THR A 189 -0.72 10.01 -0.26
CA THR A 189 -1.52 11.20 -0.62
C THR A 189 -1.85 11.25 -2.10
N THR A 190 -0.89 10.97 -2.98
CA THR A 190 -1.10 10.95 -4.43
C THR A 190 -0.13 10.00 -5.14
N PHE A 191 -0.56 9.51 -6.30
CA PHE A 191 0.22 8.67 -7.20
C PHE A 191 0.50 9.40 -8.50
N MET A 192 1.68 9.17 -9.09
CA MET A 192 2.03 9.68 -10.41
C MET A 192 2.85 8.66 -11.21
N PRO A 193 2.41 8.25 -12.40
CA PRO A 193 3.25 7.47 -13.32
C PRO A 193 4.54 8.24 -13.63
N LEU A 194 5.67 7.55 -13.76
CA LEU A 194 6.92 8.23 -14.17
C LEU A 194 6.79 8.88 -15.54
N SER A 195 5.99 8.31 -16.45
CA SER A 195 5.70 8.89 -17.77
C SER A 195 5.03 10.26 -17.71
N ASP A 196 4.32 10.56 -16.62
CA ASP A 196 3.60 11.81 -16.43
C ASP A 196 4.47 12.86 -15.68
N MET A 197 5.66 12.45 -15.22
CA MET A 197 6.62 13.35 -14.58
C MET A 197 7.48 14.05 -15.63
N SER A 198 7.89 15.28 -15.33
CA SER A 198 8.85 16.01 -16.16
C SER A 198 10.20 15.30 -16.20
N ARG A 199 10.97 15.49 -17.28
CA ARG A 199 12.31 14.91 -17.43
C ARG A 199 13.22 15.21 -16.24
N SER A 200 13.21 16.44 -15.73
CA SER A 200 14.00 16.83 -14.56
C SER A 200 13.59 16.07 -13.28
N GLN A 201 12.31 15.75 -13.12
CA GLN A 201 11.85 14.93 -11.98
C GLN A 201 12.31 13.48 -12.13
N GLN A 202 12.24 12.93 -13.34
CA GLN A 202 12.72 11.57 -13.61
C GLN A 202 14.24 11.46 -13.37
N GLU A 203 15.01 12.46 -13.80
CA GLU A 203 16.45 12.56 -13.54
C GLU A 203 16.74 12.66 -12.04
N ALA A 204 16.02 13.49 -11.28
CA ALA A 204 16.21 13.58 -9.83
C ALA A 204 15.88 12.28 -9.08
N ILE A 205 14.84 11.55 -9.51
CA ILE A 205 14.52 10.21 -8.98
C ILE A 205 15.64 9.22 -9.32
N PHE A 206 16.19 9.29 -10.52
CA PHE A 206 17.30 8.44 -10.94
C PHE A 206 18.56 8.72 -10.13
N ASP A 207 18.93 9.99 -9.93
CA ASP A 207 20.06 10.39 -9.09
C ASP A 207 19.94 9.81 -7.68
N GLU A 208 18.77 9.93 -7.07
CA GLU A 208 18.50 9.39 -5.74
C GLU A 208 18.62 7.86 -5.72
N CYS A 209 18.16 7.18 -6.77
CA CYS A 209 18.34 5.73 -6.88
C CYS A 209 19.79 5.28 -6.94
N MET A 210 20.68 6.12 -7.47
CA MET A 210 22.10 5.81 -7.65
C MET A 210 22.92 6.03 -6.37
N LYS A 211 22.48 6.90 -5.45
CA LYS A 211 23.18 7.13 -4.18
C LYS A 211 23.38 5.84 -3.38
N ASP A 212 22.35 5.01 -3.29
CA ASP A 212 22.41 3.72 -2.60
C ASP A 212 23.48 2.76 -3.17
N ILE A 213 23.80 2.87 -4.46
CA ILE A 213 24.80 2.02 -5.12
C ILE A 213 26.21 2.47 -4.77
N ASP A 214 26.40 3.78 -4.60
CA ASP A 214 27.70 4.34 -4.25
C ASP A 214 28.00 4.13 -2.76
N ASP A 215 27.00 4.19 -1.88
CA ASP A 215 27.12 3.86 -0.45
C ASP A 215 27.44 2.37 -0.20
N LEU A 216 27.09 1.48 -1.13
CA LEU A 216 27.46 0.05 -1.07
C LEU A 216 28.89 -0.23 -1.52
N LYS A 217 29.57 0.74 -2.15
CA LYS A 217 30.95 0.61 -2.63
C LYS A 217 31.98 1.29 -1.72
N SER A 218 31.55 2.13 -0.79
CA SER A 218 32.36 2.76 0.26
C SER A 218 32.45 1.89 1.52
#